data_AF-A0A5K0YRS4-F1
#
_entry.id   AF-A0A5K0YRS4-F1
#
_cell.length_a   1.000
_cell.length_b   1.000
_cell.length_c   1.000
_cell.angle_alpha   90.00
_cell.angle_beta   90.00
_cell.angle_gamma   90.00
#
_symmetry.space_group_name_H-M   'P 1'
#
loop_
_entity.id
_entity.type
_entity.pdbx_description
1 polymer ?
#
loop_
_entity_poly.entity_id
_entity_poly.type
_entity_poly.pdbx_seq_one_letter_code
_entity_poly.pdbx_strand_id
1 'polypeptide(L)' 'ENVDALIKCVQQNIGFSHGKPVAAFSIYKCLLYWKSFEAERTSVFDRLIQMFGEAIE' A
#
# COMPACT_ATOMS: atom_id res chain seq x y z
N GLU A 1 6.43 13.37 3.36
CA GLU A 1 6.91 13.34 1.97
C GLU A 1 6.87 11.96 1.31
N ASN A 2 7.59 10.94 1.80
CA ASN A 2 7.59 9.61 1.12
C ASN A 2 6.24 8.87 1.19
N VAL A 3 5.48 9.07 2.26
CA VAL A 3 4.18 8.43 2.48
C VAL A 3 3.12 8.94 1.51
N ASP A 4 3.01 10.23 1.28
CA ASP A 4 2.05 10.80 0.31
C ASP A 4 2.28 10.30 -1.11
N ALA A 5 3.54 10.08 -1.51
CA ALA A 5 3.88 9.49 -2.80
C ALA A 5 3.40 8.02 -2.90
N LEU A 6 3.57 7.26 -1.81
CA LEU A 6 3.03 5.91 -1.66
C LEU A 6 1.50 5.89 -1.76
N ILE A 7 0.82 6.78 -1.04
CA ILE A 7 -0.64 6.92 -1.07
C ILE A 7 -1.13 7.24 -2.49
N LYS A 8 -0.51 8.22 -3.16
CA LYS A 8 -0.83 8.53 -4.56
C LYS A 8 -0.60 7.34 -5.47
N CYS A 9 0.46 6.56 -5.29
CA CYS A 9 0.71 5.38 -6.13
C CYS A 9 -0.33 4.27 -5.93
N VAL A 10 -0.84 4.09 -4.70
CA VAL A 10 -1.91 3.12 -4.42
C VAL A 10 -3.25 3.58 -4.99
N GLN A 11 -3.54 4.88 -4.90
CA GLN A 11 -4.76 5.48 -5.46
C GLN A 11 -4.72 5.63 -6.98
N GLN A 12 -3.53 5.79 -7.56
CA GLN A 12 -3.36 5.85 -8.99
C GLN A 12 -3.58 4.46 -9.57
N ASN A 13 -4.41 4.42 -10.61
CA ASN A 13 -4.76 3.18 -11.28
C ASN A 13 -3.65 2.75 -12.24
N ILE A 14 -2.48 2.39 -11.68
CA ILE A 14 -1.27 2.07 -12.45
C ILE A 14 -1.40 0.71 -13.19
N GLY A 15 -2.53 0.03 -13.03
CA GLY A 15 -2.89 -1.18 -13.77
C GLY A 15 -3.52 -2.24 -12.88
N PHE A 16 -4.44 -3.00 -13.48
CA PHE A 16 -5.05 -4.18 -12.85
C PHE A 16 -4.58 -5.45 -13.53
N SER A 17 -4.38 -6.51 -12.74
CA SER A 17 -4.19 -7.87 -13.21
C SER A 17 -5.28 -8.74 -12.60
N HIS A 18 -6.09 -9.39 -13.44
CA HIS A 18 -7.26 -10.17 -12.99
C HIS A 18 -8.20 -9.39 -12.07
N GLY A 19 -8.41 -8.10 -12.35
CA GLY A 19 -9.22 -7.21 -11.52
C GLY A 19 -8.56 -6.71 -10.24
N LYS A 20 -7.31 -7.11 -9.95
CA LYS A 20 -6.58 -6.70 -8.74
C LYS A 20 -5.55 -5.61 -9.05
N PRO A 21 -5.49 -4.52 -8.27
CA PRO A 21 -4.54 -3.44 -8.52
C PRO A 21 -3.11 -3.90 -8.22
N VAL A 22 -2.26 -3.90 -9.26
CA VAL A 22 -0.91 -4.44 -9.20
C VAL A 22 0.01 -3.57 -8.33
N ALA A 23 -0.15 -2.25 -8.42
CA ALA A 23 0.62 -1.28 -7.63
C ALA A 23 0.38 -1.49 -6.13
N ALA A 24 -0.89 -1.58 -5.72
CA ALA A 24 -1.30 -1.80 -4.35
C ALA A 24 -0.65 -3.07 -3.76
N PHE A 25 -0.76 -4.19 -4.48
CA PHE A 25 -0.18 -5.46 -4.07
C PHE A 25 1.35 -5.44 -3.98
N SER A 26 2.01 -4.78 -4.92
CA SER A 26 3.48 -4.74 -4.99
C SER A 26 4.04 -3.94 -3.82
N ILE A 27 3.45 -2.79 -3.54
CA ILE A 27 3.83 -1.94 -2.42
C ILE A 27 3.62 -2.67 -1.08
N TYR A 28 2.44 -3.27 -0.89
CA TYR A 28 2.14 -4.03 0.33
C TYR A 28 3.18 -5.13 0.58
N LYS A 29 3.56 -5.88 -0.47
CA LYS A 29 4.62 -6.90 -0.38
C LYS A 29 5.99 -6.33 -0.01
N CYS A 30 6.39 -5.19 -0.59
CA CYS A 30 7.65 -4.54 -0.26
C CYS A 30 7.71 -4.12 1.22
N LEU A 31 6.64 -3.49 1.72
CA LEU A 31 6.53 -3.09 3.13
C LEU A 31 6.61 -4.28 4.07
N LEU A 32 6.03 -5.42 3.66
CA LEU A 32 6.03 -6.65 4.45
C LEU A 32 7.43 -7.28 4.49
N TYR A 33 8.10 -7.34 3.34
CA TYR A 33 9.44 -7.89 3.20
C TYR A 33 10.49 -7.08 3.97
N TRP A 34 10.41 -5.75 3.93
CA TRP A 34 11.34 -4.89 4.67
C TRP A 34 11.08 -4.83 6.18
N LYS A 35 10.10 -5.60 6.69
CA LYS A 35 9.69 -5.57 8.10
C LYS A 35 9.39 -4.15 8.59
N SER A 36 9.00 -3.25 7.68
CA SER A 36 8.75 -1.86 8.03
C SER A 36 7.57 -1.73 9.00
N PHE A 37 6.73 -2.75 9.10
CA PHE A 37 5.65 -2.88 10.09
C PHE A 37 6.14 -3.09 11.53
N GLU A 38 7.39 -3.53 11.75
CA GLU A 38 7.96 -3.78 13.08
C GLU A 38 8.60 -2.51 13.68
N ALA A 39 8.90 -1.50 12.86
CA ALA A 39 9.70 -0.33 13.20
C ALA A 39 8.88 0.88 13.74
N GLU A 40 7.96 0.63 14.68
CA GLU A 40 6.94 1.56 15.20
C GLU A 40 5.67 1.64 14.34
N ARG A 41 4.57 1.16 14.94
CA ARG A 41 3.22 1.24 14.37
C ARG A 41 2.78 2.70 14.38
N THR A 42 3.03 3.41 13.29
CA THR A 42 2.60 4.80 13.12
C THR A 42 1.19 4.87 12.54
N SER A 43 0.43 5.93 12.81
CA SER A 43 -0.92 6.16 12.25
C SER A 43 -0.97 6.14 10.71
N VAL A 44 0.18 6.34 10.07
CA VAL A 44 0.37 6.16 8.64
C VAL A 44 0.16 4.70 8.20
N PHE A 45 0.61 3.73 9.00
CA PHE A 45 0.47 2.31 8.70
C PHE A 45 -0.98 1.85 8.71
N ASP A 46 -1.76 2.23 9.72
CA ASP A 46 -3.18 1.89 9.77
C ASP A 46 -3.92 2.44 8.55
N ARG A 47 -3.57 3.67 8.14
CA ARG A 47 -4.13 4.30 6.93
C ARG A 47 -3.74 3.58 5.64
N LEU A 48 -2.50 3.10 5.52
CA LEU A 48 -2.04 2.31 4.37
C LEU A 48 -2.76 0.96 4.29
N ILE A 49 -2.91 0.25 5.42
CA ILE A 49 -3.64 -1.03 5.46
C ILE A 49 -5.10 -0.84 5.07
N GLN A 50 -5.75 0.22 5.56
CA GLN A 50 -7.13 0.53 5.19
C GLN A 50 -7.26 0.75 3.67
N MET A 51 -6.39 1.57 3.08
CA MET A 51 -6.44 1.81 1.62
C MET A 51 -6.11 0.58 0.79
N PHE A 52 -5.19 -0.29 1.25
CA PHE A 52 -4.97 -1.57 0.58
C PHE A 52 -6.19 -2.48 0.66
N GLY A 53 -6.89 -2.51 1.80
CA GLY A 53 -8.16 -3.21 1.95
C GLY A 53 -9.21 -2.71 0.96
N GLU A 54 -9.41 -1.40 0.90
CA GLU A 54 -10.37 -0.76 -0.02
C GLU A 54 -10.02 -0.94 -1.51
N ALA A 55 -8.74 -1.04 -1.85
CA ALA A 55 -8.30 -1.25 -3.23
C ALA A 55 -8.36 -2.73 -3.67
N ILE A 56 -8.34 -3.67 -2.71
CA ILE A 56 -8.31 -5.12 -2.99
C ILE A 56 -9.72 -5.73 -2.99
N GLU A 57 -10.68 -5.11 -2.29
CA GLU A 57 -12.12 -5.41 -2.35
C GLU A 57 -12.74 -4.96 -3.68
#